data_AF-A0A839HGI4-F1
#
_entry.id   AF-A0A839HGI4-F1
#
_cell.length_a   1.000
_cell.length_b   1.000
_cell.length_c   1.000
_cell.angle_alpha   90.00
_cell.angle_beta   90.00
_cell.angle_gamma   90.00
#
_symmetry.space_group_name_H-M   'P 1'
#
loop_
_entity.id
_entity.type
_entity.pdbx_description
1 polymer ?
#
loop_
_entity_poly.entity_id
_entity_poly.type
_entity_poly.pdbx_seq_one_letter_code
_entity_poly.pdbx_strand_id
1 'polypeptide(L)'
;TITRPTNGAITGSNINCGSAATATDCDETYSTNPTITLTATANPGYVFGEWTNCTPIADNPLECQITIDGAQTVSASFIPTYLLTITRPNRGTISGNGINCGSSNTAIDCSETYLANQIITLTAAPDIGYVLNSWGNCTAIENTPQQCQIAMTAMQNVSANFTPISLSVSMSIDGEGHVSTTPAGINCGINSNSCSATYPINSTIELTATPGATATFAGWDGVSCPDDANPCTLTLTTTAAIIARFAPVPYTLTVVSTGSGYITSDPAGINCGGEFNDCSKTYDANTAVTLTATPTATATFTGWSGGGCSGTDNCTVTLDAAKNVTA
;
A
#
# COMPACT_ATOMS: atom_id res chain seq x y z
N THR A 1 -40.19 13.98 51.61
CA THR A 1 -40.41 14.47 50.23
C THR A 1 -39.33 13.94 49.32
N ILE A 2 -39.63 13.72 48.05
CA ILE A 2 -38.68 13.39 47.00
C ILE A 2 -38.47 14.63 46.12
N THR A 3 -37.23 15.02 45.88
CA THR A 3 -36.94 16.00 44.83
C THR A 3 -37.24 15.36 43.48
N ARG A 4 -38.23 15.89 42.75
CA ARG A 4 -38.69 15.28 41.49
C ARG A 4 -37.54 15.11 40.50
N PRO A 5 -37.18 13.86 40.14
CA PRO A 5 -36.10 13.63 39.20
C PRO A 5 -36.54 14.02 37.78
N THR A 6 -35.61 14.52 36.97
CA THR A 6 -35.87 14.98 35.60
C THR A 6 -35.67 13.87 34.56
N ASN A 7 -34.83 12.87 34.85
CA ASN A 7 -34.40 11.85 33.90
C ASN A 7 -34.55 10.41 34.41
N GLY A 8 -35.49 10.20 35.33
CA GLY A 8 -35.79 8.91 35.91
C GLY A 8 -37.00 8.98 36.83
N ALA A 9 -37.16 7.95 37.65
CA ALA A 9 -38.18 7.85 38.68
C ALA A 9 -37.59 7.29 39.97
N ILE A 10 -38.20 7.67 41.09
CA ILE A 10 -37.98 7.12 42.42
C ILE A 10 -39.32 6.54 42.88
N THR A 11 -39.33 5.24 43.15
CA THR A 11 -40.51 4.52 43.64
C THR A 11 -40.26 3.99 45.05
N GLY A 12 -41.32 3.81 45.83
CA GLY A 12 -41.28 3.29 47.20
C GLY A 12 -42.69 2.99 47.70
N SER A 13 -42.83 2.62 48.98
CA SER A 13 -44.14 2.38 49.60
C SER A 13 -45.00 3.65 49.56
N ASN A 14 -45.95 3.70 48.62
CA ASN A 14 -46.78 4.88 48.30
C ASN A 14 -45.99 6.11 47.80
N ILE A 15 -44.81 5.90 47.21
CA ILE A 15 -44.07 6.96 46.53
C ILE A 15 -43.94 6.55 45.06
N ASN A 16 -44.31 7.44 44.15
CA ASN A 16 -44.10 7.30 42.72
C ASN A 16 -43.78 8.67 42.12
N CYS A 17 -42.52 9.08 42.27
CA CYS A 17 -42.05 10.40 41.91
C CYS A 17 -41.10 10.31 40.72
N GLY A 18 -41.46 10.90 39.59
CA GLY A 18 -40.67 10.73 38.38
C GLY A 18 -40.87 11.81 37.35
N SER A 19 -40.11 11.69 36.25
CA SER A 19 -40.27 12.55 35.08
C SER A 19 -41.45 12.16 34.20
N ALA A 20 -42.00 10.96 34.37
CA ALA A 20 -43.18 10.49 33.65
C ALA A 20 -44.44 11.19 34.15
N ALA A 21 -45.38 11.48 33.26
CA ALA A 21 -46.64 12.15 33.61
C ALA A 21 -47.50 11.37 34.63
N THR A 22 -47.25 10.06 34.79
CA THR A 22 -47.92 9.17 35.74
C THR A 22 -47.23 9.09 37.11
N ALA A 23 -46.05 9.70 37.26
CA ALA A 23 -45.24 9.66 38.48
C ALA A 23 -45.31 11.02 39.20
N THR A 24 -46.50 11.36 39.67
CA THR A 24 -46.82 12.67 40.26
C THR A 24 -46.68 12.71 41.78
N ASP A 25 -46.47 11.56 42.42
CA ASP A 25 -46.54 11.41 43.87
C ASP A 25 -45.15 11.47 44.50
N CYS A 26 -44.78 12.69 44.91
CA CYS A 26 -43.43 13.05 45.35
C CYS A 26 -43.32 13.32 46.84
N ASP A 27 -44.34 13.04 47.62
CA ASP A 27 -44.31 13.21 49.07
C ASP A 27 -45.28 12.25 49.74
N GLU A 28 -44.86 11.71 50.89
CA GLU A 28 -45.68 10.83 51.69
C GLU A 28 -45.35 11.08 53.17
N THR A 29 -46.31 10.79 54.03
CA THR A 29 -46.22 10.86 55.48
C THR A 29 -46.18 9.45 56.07
N TYR A 30 -45.22 9.21 56.95
CA TYR A 30 -45.09 7.96 57.67
C TYR A 30 -45.18 8.20 59.18
N SER A 31 -45.43 7.14 59.95
CA SER A 31 -45.19 7.15 61.40
C SER A 31 -43.72 7.45 61.70
N THR A 32 -43.37 7.71 62.96
CA THR A 32 -41.97 7.96 63.35
C THR A 32 -41.16 6.66 63.45
N ASN A 33 -39.91 6.72 63.01
CA ASN A 33 -38.92 5.63 62.95
C ASN A 33 -39.14 4.44 61.99
N PRO A 34 -40.06 4.44 61.00
CA PRO A 34 -40.05 3.41 59.97
C PRO A 34 -38.82 3.60 59.08
N THR A 35 -38.23 2.48 58.68
CA THR A 35 -37.27 2.44 57.59
C THR A 35 -38.02 2.10 56.31
N ILE A 36 -37.91 2.97 55.30
CA ILE A 36 -38.50 2.73 53.98
C ILE A 36 -37.37 2.45 52.98
N THR A 37 -37.70 1.66 51.95
CA THR A 37 -36.81 1.40 50.81
C THR A 37 -37.33 2.14 49.59
N LEU A 38 -36.44 2.86 48.92
CA LEU A 38 -36.70 3.58 47.68
C LEU A 38 -35.90 2.93 46.55
N THR A 39 -36.46 2.90 45.34
CA THR A 39 -35.84 2.34 44.15
C THR A 39 -35.75 3.41 43.06
N ALA A 40 -34.57 3.60 42.46
CA ALA A 40 -34.34 4.48 41.32
C ALA A 40 -34.43 3.71 40.00
N THR A 41 -35.17 4.24 39.04
CA THR A 41 -35.24 3.74 37.67
C THR A 41 -34.84 4.84 36.71
N ALA A 42 -33.77 4.63 35.93
CA ALA A 42 -33.32 5.60 34.94
C ALA A 42 -34.17 5.54 33.67
N ASN A 43 -34.41 6.69 33.03
CA ASN A 43 -35.02 6.73 31.70
C ASN A 43 -34.06 6.19 30.63
N PRO A 44 -34.54 5.76 29.45
CA PRO A 44 -33.67 5.44 28.31
C PRO A 44 -32.68 6.58 28.01
N GLY A 45 -31.41 6.23 27.85
CA GLY A 45 -30.32 7.19 27.63
C GLY A 45 -29.71 7.76 28.92
N TYR A 46 -30.12 7.28 30.09
CA TYR A 46 -29.53 7.65 31.39
C TYR A 46 -29.18 6.41 32.21
N VAL A 47 -28.23 6.57 33.12
CA VAL A 47 -27.94 5.60 34.18
C VAL A 47 -28.08 6.26 35.54
N PHE A 48 -28.36 5.45 36.56
CA PHE A 48 -28.36 5.93 37.93
C PHE A 48 -26.96 6.43 38.33
N GLY A 49 -26.89 7.60 38.94
CA GLY A 49 -25.68 8.18 39.50
C GLY A 49 -25.57 7.87 40.98
N GLU A 50 -26.14 8.74 41.81
CA GLU A 50 -26.04 8.64 43.27
C GLU A 50 -27.35 9.05 43.96
N TRP A 51 -27.51 8.56 45.18
CA TRP A 51 -28.56 8.98 46.10
C TRP A 51 -28.07 10.13 46.98
N THR A 52 -28.98 11.01 47.40
CA THR A 52 -28.73 11.96 48.48
C THR A 52 -29.69 11.71 49.64
N ASN A 53 -29.20 11.89 50.86
CA ASN A 53 -29.99 11.79 52.10
C ASN A 53 -30.69 10.43 52.31
N CYS A 54 -30.15 9.35 51.76
CA CYS A 54 -30.49 7.98 52.11
C CYS A 54 -29.25 7.09 51.95
N THR A 55 -29.29 5.87 52.51
CA THR A 55 -28.16 4.94 52.49
C THR A 55 -28.36 3.91 51.37
N PRO A 56 -27.51 3.86 50.33
CA PRO A 56 -27.62 2.85 49.28
C PRO A 56 -27.50 1.43 49.84
N ILE A 57 -28.27 0.49 49.30
CA ILE A 57 -28.17 -0.92 49.66
C ILE A 57 -26.91 -1.50 49.00
N ALA A 58 -26.05 -2.16 49.79
CA ALA A 58 -24.73 -2.60 49.35
C ALA A 58 -24.76 -3.49 48.08
N ASP A 59 -25.74 -4.39 47.99
CA ASP A 59 -25.88 -5.33 46.88
C ASP A 59 -26.77 -4.81 45.74
N ASN A 60 -27.40 -3.64 45.92
CA ASN A 60 -28.28 -3.03 44.93
C ASN A 60 -28.25 -1.50 45.04
N PRO A 61 -27.30 -0.81 44.37
CA PRO A 61 -27.16 0.64 44.47
C PRO A 61 -28.35 1.41 43.86
N LEU A 62 -29.21 0.73 43.06
CA LEU A 62 -30.47 1.28 42.59
C LEU A 62 -31.49 1.42 43.72
N GLU A 63 -31.24 0.84 44.90
CA GLU A 63 -32.09 0.96 46.07
C GLU A 63 -31.39 1.71 47.20
N CYS A 64 -32.15 2.49 47.96
CA CYS A 64 -31.66 3.10 49.20
C CYS A 64 -32.66 2.97 50.35
N GLN A 65 -32.12 2.92 51.56
CA GLN A 65 -32.89 2.91 52.80
C GLN A 65 -32.79 4.25 53.51
N ILE A 66 -33.92 4.69 54.06
CA ILE A 66 -34.01 5.90 54.87
C ILE A 66 -34.91 5.64 56.09
N THR A 67 -34.46 6.10 57.26
CA THR A 67 -35.25 6.02 58.50
C THR A 67 -35.89 7.37 58.77
N ILE A 68 -37.21 7.37 58.92
CA ILE A 68 -37.99 8.60 59.08
C ILE A 68 -37.92 9.07 60.54
N ASP A 69 -36.96 9.95 60.84
CA ASP A 69 -36.77 10.59 62.16
C ASP A 69 -37.21 12.07 62.18
N GLY A 70 -37.70 12.57 61.05
CA GLY A 70 -38.14 13.95 60.85
C GLY A 70 -38.50 14.22 59.39
N ALA A 71 -38.74 15.49 59.05
CA ALA A 71 -38.94 15.89 57.67
C ALA A 71 -37.61 15.79 56.90
N GLN A 72 -37.57 14.95 55.88
CA GLN A 72 -36.38 14.66 55.08
C GLN A 72 -36.70 14.80 53.59
N THR A 73 -35.68 15.17 52.79
CA THR A 73 -35.77 15.25 51.34
C THR A 73 -34.74 14.32 50.70
N VAL A 74 -35.18 13.39 49.86
CA VAL A 74 -34.31 12.46 49.12
C VAL A 74 -34.28 12.84 47.65
N SER A 75 -33.13 12.69 47.00
CA SER A 75 -33.01 12.80 45.55
C SER A 75 -32.12 11.70 44.98
N ALA A 76 -32.32 11.42 43.69
CA ALA A 76 -31.46 10.55 42.88
C ALA A 76 -30.92 11.35 41.69
N SER A 77 -29.64 11.19 41.41
CA SER A 77 -28.98 11.72 40.22
C SER A 77 -29.05 10.70 39.08
N PHE A 78 -29.25 11.19 37.85
CA PHE A 78 -29.28 10.38 36.64
C PHE A 78 -28.33 10.98 35.61
N ILE A 79 -27.31 10.20 35.23
CA ILE A 79 -26.21 10.65 34.38
C ILE A 79 -26.53 10.28 32.93
N PRO A 80 -26.45 11.22 31.98
CA PRO A 80 -26.72 10.93 30.58
C PRO A 80 -25.69 9.98 29.99
N THR A 81 -26.14 9.17 29.05
CA THR A 81 -25.33 8.26 28.24
C THR A 81 -25.53 8.56 26.77
N TYR A 82 -24.50 8.30 25.98
CA TYR A 82 -24.53 8.50 24.53
C TYR A 82 -23.99 7.26 23.83
N LEU A 83 -24.69 6.89 22.75
CA LEU A 83 -24.25 5.81 21.86
C LEU A 83 -23.13 6.32 20.95
N LEU A 84 -22.00 5.61 20.96
CA LEU A 84 -20.96 5.75 19.95
C LEU A 84 -21.13 4.61 18.95
N THR A 85 -21.31 4.95 17.68
CA THR A 85 -21.29 3.97 16.59
C THR A 85 -20.01 4.10 15.77
N ILE A 86 -19.56 2.99 15.20
CA ILE A 86 -18.47 2.97 14.23
C ILE A 86 -19.04 2.64 12.86
N THR A 87 -18.75 3.48 11.88
CA THR A 87 -18.98 3.15 10.48
C THR A 87 -18.03 2.02 10.09
N ARG A 88 -18.59 0.87 9.72
CA ARG A 88 -17.82 -0.33 9.40
C ARG A 88 -16.73 -0.01 8.37
N PRO A 89 -15.45 -0.28 8.67
CA PRO A 89 -14.37 0.05 7.75
C PRO A 89 -14.36 -0.92 6.56
N ASN A 90 -13.87 -0.44 5.42
CA ASN A 90 -13.70 -1.27 4.22
C ASN A 90 -12.54 -2.27 4.34
N ARG A 91 -11.52 -1.92 5.15
CA ARG A 91 -10.32 -2.69 5.46
C ARG A 91 -9.92 -2.42 6.90
N GLY A 92 -9.26 -3.37 7.54
CA GLY A 92 -8.78 -3.22 8.90
C GLY A 92 -9.88 -3.26 9.95
N THR A 93 -9.55 -2.81 11.15
CA THR A 93 -10.40 -2.83 12.34
C THR A 93 -10.26 -1.55 13.14
N ILE A 94 -11.34 -1.07 13.75
CA ILE A 94 -11.34 -0.01 14.77
C ILE A 94 -11.73 -0.66 16.10
N SER A 95 -10.92 -0.47 17.14
CA SER A 95 -11.14 -1.08 18.45
C SER A 95 -10.89 -0.11 19.61
N GLY A 96 -11.53 -0.34 20.75
CA GLY A 96 -11.32 0.43 21.98
C GLY A 96 -12.55 0.47 22.89
N ASN A 97 -12.34 0.40 24.21
CA ASN A 97 -13.36 0.56 25.25
C ASN A 97 -14.65 -0.29 25.10
N GLY A 98 -14.57 -1.49 24.52
CA GLY A 98 -15.73 -2.37 24.26
C GLY A 98 -16.07 -2.48 22.77
N ILE A 99 -15.62 -1.52 21.96
CA ILE A 99 -15.78 -1.56 20.51
C ILE A 99 -14.72 -2.46 19.87
N ASN A 100 -15.14 -3.30 18.93
CA ASN A 100 -14.29 -4.07 18.03
C ASN A 100 -14.99 -4.23 16.67
N CYS A 101 -14.86 -3.19 15.84
CA CYS A 101 -15.53 -3.07 14.56
C CYS A 101 -14.55 -3.35 13.42
N GLY A 102 -14.61 -4.57 12.87
CA GLY A 102 -13.75 -5.00 11.77
C GLY A 102 -14.41 -4.90 10.39
N SER A 103 -13.61 -5.05 9.35
CA SER A 103 -14.07 -5.18 7.96
C SER A 103 -14.73 -6.54 7.69
N SER A 104 -14.39 -7.57 8.46
CA SER A 104 -14.97 -8.91 8.35
C SER A 104 -16.30 -9.04 9.09
N ASN A 105 -17.07 -10.08 8.75
CA ASN A 105 -18.31 -10.42 9.46
C ASN A 105 -18.07 -11.05 10.84
N THR A 106 -16.83 -11.24 11.27
CA THR A 106 -16.49 -11.91 12.53
C THR A 106 -16.14 -10.96 13.68
N ALA A 107 -16.00 -9.66 13.41
CA ALA A 107 -15.87 -8.59 14.40
C ALA A 107 -17.09 -7.65 14.28
N ILE A 108 -18.12 -7.89 15.10
CA ILE A 108 -19.46 -7.30 14.90
C ILE A 108 -19.74 -6.12 15.85
N ASP A 109 -18.92 -5.88 16.86
CA ASP A 109 -19.23 -4.83 17.83
C ASP A 109 -18.79 -3.44 17.35
N CYS A 110 -19.71 -2.81 16.61
CA CYS A 110 -19.55 -1.47 16.06
C CYS A 110 -20.35 -0.42 16.84
N SER A 111 -20.82 -0.71 18.06
CA SER A 111 -21.54 0.31 18.84
C SER A 111 -21.49 0.04 20.33
N GLU A 112 -21.17 1.07 21.11
CA GLU A 112 -21.12 0.96 22.57
C GLU A 112 -21.69 2.22 23.22
N THR A 113 -22.27 2.08 24.41
CA THR A 113 -22.87 3.20 25.15
C THR A 113 -21.93 3.68 26.26
N TYR A 114 -21.71 4.99 26.32
CA TYR A 114 -20.77 5.61 27.25
C TYR A 114 -21.42 6.73 28.05
N LEU A 115 -20.83 7.06 29.21
CA LEU A 115 -21.26 8.20 30.02
C LEU A 115 -20.96 9.53 29.29
N ALA A 116 -21.80 10.53 29.54
CA ALA A 116 -21.56 11.88 29.05
C ALA A 116 -20.21 12.43 29.51
N ASN A 117 -19.53 13.13 28.60
CA ASN A 117 -18.19 13.70 28.75
C ASN A 117 -17.05 12.69 28.95
N GLN A 118 -17.33 11.39 28.87
CA GLN A 118 -16.27 10.38 28.83
C GLN A 118 -15.43 10.54 27.56
N ILE A 119 -14.11 10.50 27.70
CA ILE A 119 -13.17 10.51 26.57
C ILE A 119 -12.88 9.07 26.18
N ILE A 120 -13.20 8.72 24.94
CA ILE A 120 -12.98 7.39 24.37
C ILE A 120 -11.76 7.45 23.48
N THR A 121 -10.85 6.48 23.66
CA THR A 121 -9.69 6.29 22.79
C THR A 121 -9.94 5.08 21.91
N LEU A 122 -9.88 5.29 20.59
CA LEU A 122 -10.01 4.24 19.58
C LEU A 122 -8.66 4.03 18.90
N THR A 123 -8.41 2.79 18.49
CA THR A 123 -7.22 2.37 17.75
C THR A 123 -7.64 1.74 16.44
N ALA A 124 -7.08 2.22 15.34
CA ALA A 124 -7.22 1.65 14.01
C ALA A 124 -6.06 0.69 13.72
N ALA A 125 -6.39 -0.52 13.29
CA ALA A 125 -5.47 -1.52 12.79
C ALA A 125 -5.77 -1.78 11.30
N PRO A 126 -5.01 -1.18 10.36
CA PRO A 126 -5.18 -1.45 8.93
C PRO A 126 -4.92 -2.93 8.60
N ASP A 127 -5.60 -3.46 7.57
CA ASP A 127 -5.23 -4.75 6.98
C ASP A 127 -3.83 -4.68 6.32
N ILE A 128 -3.19 -5.83 6.14
CA ILE A 128 -1.93 -5.93 5.39
C ILE A 128 -2.10 -5.29 4.01
N GLY A 129 -1.18 -4.39 3.67
CA GLY A 129 -1.19 -3.66 2.40
C GLY A 129 -2.00 -2.36 2.40
N TYR A 130 -2.51 -1.94 3.56
CA TYR A 130 -3.23 -0.68 3.73
C TYR A 130 -2.59 0.17 4.84
N VAL A 131 -2.83 1.47 4.77
CA VAL A 131 -2.52 2.44 5.82
C VAL A 131 -3.77 3.20 6.23
N LEU A 132 -3.79 3.68 7.46
CA LEU A 132 -4.77 4.67 7.88
C LEU A 132 -4.45 6.01 7.21
N ASN A 133 -5.34 6.50 6.36
CA ASN A 133 -5.22 7.80 5.72
C ASN A 133 -5.80 8.91 6.61
N SER A 134 -6.98 8.68 7.20
CA SER A 134 -7.63 9.66 8.07
C SER A 134 -8.69 9.05 8.98
N TRP A 135 -8.96 9.75 10.08
CA TRP A 135 -10.12 9.52 10.93
C TRP A 135 -11.29 10.43 10.52
N GLY A 136 -12.51 9.96 10.74
CA GLY A 136 -13.73 10.75 10.64
C GLY A 136 -14.39 10.88 12.02
N ASN A 137 -14.73 12.12 12.39
CA ASN A 137 -15.42 12.46 13.64
C ASN A 137 -14.70 12.03 14.93
N CYS A 138 -13.36 11.94 14.90
CA CYS A 138 -12.51 11.90 16.09
C CYS A 138 -11.17 12.57 15.79
N THR A 139 -10.45 12.97 16.84
CA THR A 139 -9.18 13.68 16.70
C THR A 139 -8.02 12.70 16.83
N ALA A 140 -7.18 12.61 15.79
CA ALA A 140 -5.97 11.78 15.83
C ALA A 140 -5.02 12.24 16.95
N ILE A 141 -4.41 11.28 17.65
CA ILE A 141 -3.46 11.58 18.72
C ILE A 141 -2.10 11.90 18.09
N GLU A 142 -1.48 12.99 18.54
CA GLU A 142 -0.17 13.43 18.07
C GLU A 142 0.89 12.34 18.31
N ASN A 143 1.77 12.10 17.34
CA ASN A 143 2.81 11.06 17.35
C ASN A 143 2.30 9.59 17.38
N THR A 144 0.99 9.37 17.45
CA THR A 144 0.35 8.04 17.34
C THR A 144 -0.92 8.12 16.46
N PRO A 145 -0.80 8.42 15.16
CA PRO A 145 -1.95 8.72 14.30
C PRO A 145 -2.91 7.53 14.10
N GLN A 146 -2.47 6.31 14.41
CA GLN A 146 -3.32 5.11 14.46
C GLN A 146 -4.33 5.13 15.61
N GLN A 147 -4.26 6.11 16.51
CA GLN A 147 -5.21 6.29 17.59
C GLN A 147 -5.95 7.62 17.43
N CYS A 148 -7.20 7.66 17.87
CA CYS A 148 -7.97 8.90 17.98
C CYS A 148 -8.74 8.98 19.29
N GLN A 149 -9.06 10.21 19.69
CA GLN A 149 -9.89 10.50 20.86
C GLN A 149 -11.18 11.22 20.47
N ILE A 150 -12.24 10.91 21.20
CA ILE A 150 -13.56 11.52 21.06
C ILE A 150 -14.19 11.68 22.44
N ALA A 151 -14.74 12.87 22.72
CA ALA A 151 -15.48 13.14 23.95
C ALA A 151 -16.98 12.90 23.71
N MET A 152 -17.63 12.10 24.55
CA MET A 152 -19.05 11.76 24.40
C MET A 152 -19.95 12.89 24.88
N THR A 153 -20.12 13.92 24.06
CA THR A 153 -21.00 15.08 24.33
C THR A 153 -22.40 14.93 23.70
N ALA A 154 -22.54 14.00 22.76
CA ALA A 154 -23.77 13.61 22.10
C ALA A 154 -23.59 12.20 21.50
N MET A 155 -24.65 11.65 20.90
CA MET A 155 -24.53 10.47 20.03
C MET A 155 -23.59 10.78 18.88
N GLN A 156 -22.63 9.90 18.63
CA GLN A 156 -21.56 10.14 17.66
C GLN A 156 -21.31 8.91 16.78
N ASN A 157 -20.84 9.16 15.57
CA ASN A 157 -20.46 8.12 14.62
C ASN A 157 -19.03 8.36 14.14
N VAL A 158 -18.11 7.44 14.42
CA VAL A 158 -16.70 7.53 14.00
C VAL A 158 -16.45 6.65 12.79
N SER A 159 -15.53 7.06 11.93
CA SER A 159 -15.04 6.24 10.82
C SER A 159 -13.52 6.32 10.68
N ALA A 160 -12.93 5.35 10.00
CA ALA A 160 -11.54 5.40 9.57
C ALA A 160 -11.47 5.14 8.05
N ASN A 161 -10.64 5.92 7.37
CA ASN A 161 -10.38 5.77 5.95
C ASN A 161 -9.04 5.05 5.78
N PHE A 162 -9.05 3.85 5.20
CA PHE A 162 -7.86 3.09 4.88
C PHE A 162 -7.60 3.12 3.37
N THR A 163 -6.37 3.46 2.99
CA THR A 163 -5.92 3.51 1.60
C THR A 163 -4.86 2.43 1.34
N PRO A 164 -4.85 1.82 0.15
CA PRO A 164 -3.84 0.82 -0.20
C PRO A 164 -2.45 1.46 -0.29
N ILE A 165 -1.43 0.73 0.15
CA ILE A 165 -0.03 1.09 -0.05
C ILE A 165 0.38 0.66 -1.45
N SER A 166 0.90 1.60 -2.24
CA SER A 166 1.46 1.34 -3.57
C SER A 166 2.96 1.63 -3.60
N LEU A 167 3.72 0.73 -4.21
CA LEU A 167 5.16 0.84 -4.42
C LEU A 167 5.44 1.15 -5.89
N SER A 168 6.32 2.12 -6.13
CA SER A 168 6.81 2.43 -7.47
C SER A 168 7.92 1.48 -7.89
N VAL A 169 7.84 1.01 -9.13
CA VAL A 169 8.90 0.29 -9.84
C VAL A 169 9.31 1.16 -11.02
N SER A 170 10.58 1.53 -11.08
CA SER A 170 11.19 2.21 -12.23
C SER A 170 12.16 1.28 -12.93
N MET A 171 12.19 1.39 -14.26
CA MET A 171 12.94 0.50 -15.12
C MET A 171 13.69 1.30 -16.17
N SER A 172 14.91 0.86 -16.47
CA SER A 172 15.68 1.31 -17.62
C SER A 172 16.30 0.15 -18.39
N ILE A 173 16.55 0.36 -19.68
CA ILE A 173 17.16 -0.62 -20.57
C ILE A 173 18.52 -0.12 -21.02
N ASP A 174 19.53 -0.98 -20.89
CA ASP A 174 20.87 -0.81 -21.45
C ASP A 174 21.09 -1.83 -22.56
N GLY A 175 21.28 -1.37 -23.79
CA GLY A 175 21.33 -2.21 -25.00
C GLY A 175 20.00 -2.32 -25.75
N GLU A 176 19.97 -3.23 -26.75
CA GLU A 176 18.80 -3.46 -27.60
C GLU A 176 17.90 -4.56 -27.03
N GLY A 177 16.75 -4.18 -26.50
CA GLY A 177 15.79 -5.14 -25.96
C GLY A 177 14.54 -4.49 -25.42
N HIS A 178 13.66 -5.33 -24.92
CA HIS A 178 12.35 -4.98 -24.42
C HIS A 178 12.12 -5.62 -23.06
N VAL A 179 11.41 -4.94 -22.15
CA VAL A 179 10.94 -5.55 -20.90
C VAL A 179 9.48 -5.26 -20.64
N SER A 180 8.75 -6.30 -20.25
CA SER A 180 7.36 -6.23 -19.78
C SER A 180 7.21 -6.85 -18.39
N THR A 181 6.06 -6.62 -17.75
CA THR A 181 5.70 -7.28 -16.49
C THR A 181 4.38 -8.04 -16.57
N THR A 182 4.27 -9.08 -15.74
CA THR A 182 2.98 -9.68 -15.34
C THR A 182 2.81 -9.56 -13.82
N PRO A 183 1.74 -8.95 -13.30
CA PRO A 183 0.70 -8.21 -14.02
C PRO A 183 1.24 -7.02 -14.84
N ALA A 184 0.49 -6.64 -15.88
CA ALA A 184 0.88 -5.55 -16.78
C ALA A 184 1.04 -4.21 -16.04
N GLY A 185 2.08 -3.46 -16.37
CA GLY A 185 2.32 -2.12 -15.85
C GLY A 185 3.60 -1.49 -16.41
N ILE A 186 4.66 -2.30 -16.55
CA ILE A 186 5.92 -1.92 -17.19
C ILE A 186 5.96 -2.46 -18.63
N ASN A 187 6.44 -1.64 -19.57
CA ASN A 187 6.57 -1.95 -21.00
C ASN A 187 7.68 -1.06 -21.63
N CYS A 188 8.93 -1.25 -21.21
CA CYS A 188 10.10 -0.46 -21.61
C CYS A 188 10.76 -1.03 -22.88
N GLY A 189 11.38 -0.21 -23.74
CA GLY A 189 12.17 -0.68 -24.90
C GLY A 189 11.43 -0.74 -26.23
N ILE A 190 10.16 -0.31 -26.27
CA ILE A 190 9.39 -0.13 -27.52
C ILE A 190 9.35 1.36 -27.90
N ASN A 191 8.93 2.22 -26.96
CA ASN A 191 8.75 3.67 -27.18
C ASN A 191 9.67 4.54 -26.31
N SER A 192 10.28 3.94 -25.28
CA SER A 192 11.15 4.61 -24.33
C SER A 192 12.01 3.56 -23.63
N ASN A 193 13.30 3.84 -23.47
CA ASN A 193 14.21 2.97 -22.73
C ASN A 193 14.03 3.10 -21.21
N SER A 194 13.20 4.05 -20.74
CA SER A 194 12.85 4.20 -19.33
C SER A 194 11.34 4.25 -19.14
N CYS A 195 10.82 3.53 -18.15
CA CYS A 195 9.41 3.51 -17.81
C CYS A 195 9.21 3.20 -16.33
N SER A 196 8.00 3.45 -15.82
CA SER A 196 7.68 3.25 -14.41
C SER A 196 6.21 2.90 -14.23
N ALA A 197 5.93 2.11 -13.20
CA ALA A 197 4.57 1.74 -12.80
C ALA A 197 4.48 1.67 -11.28
N THR A 198 3.26 1.55 -10.76
CA THR A 198 3.00 1.35 -9.33
C THR A 198 2.21 0.08 -9.11
N TYR A 199 2.60 -0.70 -8.11
CA TYR A 199 1.94 -1.94 -7.73
C TYR A 199 1.60 -1.93 -6.23
N PRO A 200 0.58 -2.66 -5.77
CA PRO A 200 0.32 -2.82 -4.35
C PRO A 200 1.54 -3.41 -3.62
N ILE A 201 1.79 -3.00 -2.38
CA ILE A 201 2.83 -3.62 -1.54
C ILE A 201 2.55 -5.12 -1.36
N ASN A 202 3.62 -5.90 -1.23
CA ASN A 202 3.64 -7.36 -1.14
C ASN A 202 3.06 -8.09 -2.36
N SER A 203 2.75 -7.37 -3.44
CA SER A 203 2.45 -8.02 -4.72
C SER A 203 3.70 -8.71 -5.27
N THR A 204 3.47 -9.82 -5.95
CA THR A 204 4.50 -10.50 -6.73
C THR A 204 4.32 -10.11 -8.19
N ILE A 205 5.38 -9.61 -8.81
CA ILE A 205 5.45 -9.31 -10.23
C ILE A 205 6.47 -10.22 -10.90
N GLU A 206 6.27 -10.50 -12.18
CA GLU A 206 7.20 -11.24 -13.04
C GLU A 206 7.68 -10.29 -14.14
N LEU A 207 8.99 -10.10 -14.25
CA LEU A 207 9.68 -9.30 -15.25
C LEU A 207 10.11 -10.22 -16.40
N THR A 208 9.77 -9.89 -17.63
CA THR A 208 10.18 -10.65 -18.81
C THR A 208 11.01 -9.76 -19.73
N ALA A 209 12.29 -10.07 -19.87
CA ALA A 209 13.18 -9.45 -20.84
C ALA A 209 13.13 -10.20 -22.18
N THR A 210 12.96 -9.46 -23.27
CA THR A 210 12.99 -9.97 -24.63
C THR A 210 14.13 -9.26 -25.37
N PRO A 211 15.25 -9.94 -25.65
CA PRO A 211 16.35 -9.34 -26.41
C PRO A 211 15.91 -8.90 -27.81
N GLY A 212 16.53 -7.82 -28.31
CA GLY A 212 16.42 -7.43 -29.71
C GLY A 212 17.02 -8.48 -30.65
N ALA A 213 16.77 -8.35 -31.95
CA ALA A 213 17.18 -9.36 -32.94
C ALA A 213 18.70 -9.59 -32.97
N THR A 214 19.47 -8.59 -32.57
CA THR A 214 20.93 -8.61 -32.58
C THR A 214 21.57 -8.55 -31.19
N ALA A 215 20.80 -8.86 -30.15
CA ALA A 215 21.26 -8.81 -28.76
C ALA A 215 20.89 -10.09 -27.99
N THR A 216 21.54 -10.27 -26.85
CA THR A 216 21.27 -11.33 -25.87
C THR A 216 20.95 -10.70 -24.53
N PHE A 217 20.13 -11.36 -23.71
CA PHE A 217 19.86 -10.91 -22.35
C PHE A 217 21.12 -11.10 -21.51
N ALA A 218 21.63 -10.03 -20.92
CA ALA A 218 22.90 -10.01 -20.17
C ALA A 218 22.69 -9.93 -18.65
N GLY A 219 21.45 -9.74 -18.17
CA GLY A 219 21.12 -9.78 -16.75
C GLY A 219 20.29 -8.59 -16.26
N TRP A 220 19.94 -8.66 -14.97
CA TRP A 220 19.22 -7.61 -14.25
C TRP A 220 20.15 -6.94 -13.24
N ASP A 221 20.10 -5.61 -13.13
CA ASP A 221 20.67 -4.87 -12.00
C ASP A 221 19.58 -4.26 -11.12
N GLY A 222 19.90 -4.05 -9.84
CA GLY A 222 18.98 -3.43 -8.86
C GLY A 222 17.94 -4.40 -8.29
N VAL A 223 17.97 -5.65 -8.73
CA VAL A 223 17.17 -6.76 -8.21
C VAL A 223 18.02 -8.03 -8.17
N SER A 224 17.72 -8.94 -7.24
CA SER A 224 18.30 -10.28 -7.21
C SER A 224 17.26 -11.29 -7.67
N CYS A 225 17.50 -11.86 -8.85
CA CYS A 225 16.67 -12.93 -9.41
C CYS A 225 17.40 -14.26 -9.16
N PRO A 226 16.73 -15.34 -8.75
CA PRO A 226 17.38 -16.65 -8.62
C PRO A 226 18.03 -17.06 -9.95
N ASP A 227 19.32 -17.42 -9.92
CA ASP A 227 20.13 -17.86 -11.07
C ASP A 227 20.09 -16.94 -12.31
N ASP A 228 19.96 -15.62 -12.11
CA ASP A 228 19.79 -14.63 -13.20
C ASP A 228 18.63 -14.97 -14.16
N ALA A 229 17.57 -15.58 -13.61
CA ALA A 229 16.44 -16.06 -14.39
C ALA A 229 15.76 -14.94 -15.21
N ASN A 230 15.37 -15.33 -16.42
CA ASN A 230 14.47 -14.57 -17.27
C ASN A 230 13.37 -15.53 -17.75
N PRO A 231 12.13 -15.40 -17.26
CA PRO A 231 11.60 -14.29 -16.47
C PRO A 231 12.10 -14.23 -15.01
N CYS A 232 12.10 -13.03 -14.43
CA CYS A 232 12.46 -12.77 -13.03
C CYS A 232 11.24 -12.45 -12.16
N THR A 233 11.00 -13.24 -11.13
CA THR A 233 9.91 -13.02 -10.16
C THR A 233 10.39 -12.20 -8.96
N LEU A 234 9.66 -11.13 -8.63
CA LEU A 234 9.96 -10.20 -7.55
C LEU A 234 8.74 -9.97 -6.66
N THR A 235 8.89 -10.13 -5.35
CA THR A 235 7.90 -9.66 -4.36
C THR A 235 8.26 -8.25 -3.89
N LEU A 236 7.35 -7.31 -4.09
CA LEU A 236 7.58 -5.89 -3.82
C LEU A 236 7.32 -5.56 -2.35
N THR A 237 8.39 -5.47 -1.54
CA THR A 237 8.31 -4.98 -0.16
C THR A 237 8.73 -3.51 -0.03
N THR A 238 9.46 -2.99 -1.03
CA THR A 238 9.91 -1.60 -1.14
C THR A 238 9.85 -1.16 -2.60
N THR A 239 9.97 0.14 -2.86
CA THR A 239 10.14 0.65 -4.23
C THR A 239 11.41 0.07 -4.86
N ALA A 240 11.37 -0.19 -6.16
CA ALA A 240 12.48 -0.82 -6.89
C ALA A 240 12.92 0.03 -8.09
N ALA A 241 14.22 0.07 -8.36
CA ALA A 241 14.81 0.67 -9.54
C ALA A 241 15.69 -0.37 -10.22
N ILE A 242 15.32 -0.76 -11.44
CA ILE A 242 15.86 -1.96 -12.11
C ILE A 242 16.45 -1.56 -13.47
N ILE A 243 17.57 -2.17 -13.84
CA ILE A 243 18.16 -2.06 -15.18
C ILE A 243 18.15 -3.44 -15.83
N ALA A 244 17.59 -3.56 -17.03
CA ALA A 244 17.74 -4.75 -17.86
C ALA A 244 18.88 -4.52 -18.84
N ARG A 245 19.89 -5.40 -18.82
CA ARG A 245 21.04 -5.31 -19.71
C ARG A 245 20.90 -6.29 -20.87
N PHE A 246 21.23 -5.81 -22.05
CA PHE A 246 21.30 -6.59 -23.27
C PHE A 246 22.66 -6.39 -23.93
N ALA A 247 23.38 -7.48 -24.18
CA ALA A 247 24.68 -7.45 -24.82
C ALA A 247 24.53 -7.72 -26.33
N PRO A 248 25.17 -6.94 -27.22
CA PRO A 248 25.20 -7.23 -28.65
C PRO A 248 25.74 -8.63 -28.94
N VAL A 249 25.16 -9.31 -29.93
CA VAL A 249 25.68 -10.58 -30.44
C VAL A 249 26.94 -10.30 -31.27
N PRO A 250 28.07 -11.00 -31.04
CA PRO A 250 29.23 -10.86 -31.91
C PRO A 250 29.02 -11.62 -33.23
N TYR A 251 29.35 -10.98 -34.35
CA TYR A 251 29.35 -11.59 -35.68
C TYR A 251 30.75 -11.56 -36.29
N THR A 252 31.09 -12.63 -37.02
CA THR A 252 32.36 -12.74 -37.74
C THR A 252 32.26 -12.10 -39.12
N LEU A 253 33.18 -11.18 -39.43
CA LEU A 253 33.47 -10.72 -40.79
C LEU A 253 34.69 -11.46 -41.32
N THR A 254 34.54 -12.14 -42.46
CA THR A 254 35.62 -12.79 -43.19
C THR A 254 35.91 -12.00 -44.46
N VAL A 255 37.19 -11.72 -44.73
CA VAL A 255 37.63 -10.97 -45.90
C VAL A 255 38.67 -11.76 -46.66
N VAL A 256 38.41 -11.96 -47.95
CA VAL A 256 39.28 -12.67 -48.88
C VAL A 256 39.90 -11.69 -49.88
N SER A 257 41.22 -11.68 -50.00
CA SER A 257 41.95 -10.95 -51.02
C SER A 257 42.34 -11.89 -52.17
N THR A 258 42.00 -11.53 -53.40
CA THR A 258 42.26 -12.37 -54.59
C THR A 258 43.36 -11.82 -55.51
N GLY A 259 43.93 -10.65 -55.18
CA GLY A 259 44.96 -9.98 -55.97
C GLY A 259 46.17 -9.51 -55.15
N SER A 260 47.11 -8.83 -55.80
CA SER A 260 48.30 -8.29 -55.13
C SER A 260 48.02 -6.94 -54.48
N GLY A 261 47.74 -6.94 -53.18
CA GLY A 261 47.46 -5.74 -52.38
C GLY A 261 47.19 -6.10 -50.92
N TYR A 262 46.74 -5.11 -50.15
CA TYR A 262 46.26 -5.28 -48.78
C TYR A 262 44.86 -4.68 -48.61
N ILE A 263 44.06 -5.28 -47.74
CA ILE A 263 42.75 -4.81 -47.31
C ILE A 263 42.83 -4.55 -45.81
N THR A 264 42.50 -3.34 -45.39
CA THR A 264 42.45 -2.95 -43.98
C THR A 264 41.04 -2.52 -43.58
N SER A 265 40.74 -2.54 -42.28
CA SER A 265 39.44 -2.09 -41.76
C SER A 265 39.50 -0.97 -40.73
N ASP A 266 38.42 -0.19 -40.65
CA ASP A 266 38.08 0.67 -39.51
C ASP A 266 36.63 0.36 -39.04
N PRO A 267 36.40 -0.12 -37.80
CA PRO A 267 37.39 -0.35 -36.74
C PRO A 267 38.46 -1.40 -37.10
N ALA A 268 39.66 -1.20 -36.56
CA ALA A 268 40.82 -2.05 -36.82
C ALA A 268 40.55 -3.52 -36.45
N GLY A 269 41.01 -4.45 -37.29
CA GLY A 269 40.88 -5.88 -37.03
C GLY A 269 41.04 -6.77 -38.26
N ILE A 270 40.81 -6.24 -39.46
CA ILE A 270 41.12 -6.89 -40.75
C ILE A 270 42.40 -6.30 -41.32
N ASN A 271 43.31 -7.17 -41.76
CA ASN A 271 44.51 -6.82 -42.53
C ASN A 271 44.88 -8.00 -43.46
N CYS A 272 44.22 -8.10 -44.61
CA CYS A 272 44.34 -9.24 -45.53
C CYS A 272 45.11 -8.87 -46.79
N GLY A 273 46.03 -9.71 -47.23
CA GLY A 273 46.90 -9.47 -48.36
C GLY A 273 48.29 -10.07 -48.18
N GLY A 274 49.11 -10.04 -49.23
CA GLY A 274 50.43 -10.65 -49.23
C GLY A 274 50.36 -12.18 -49.11
N GLU A 275 50.82 -12.73 -47.98
CA GLU A 275 50.73 -14.18 -47.69
C GLU A 275 49.44 -14.57 -46.96
N PHE A 276 48.67 -13.58 -46.45
CA PHE A 276 47.46 -13.79 -45.65
C PHE A 276 46.22 -13.36 -46.43
N ASN A 277 45.80 -14.20 -47.38
CA ASN A 277 44.72 -13.87 -48.30
C ASN A 277 43.32 -14.08 -47.72
N ASP A 278 43.20 -14.67 -46.54
CA ASP A 278 41.94 -14.87 -45.82
C ASP A 278 42.16 -14.49 -44.35
N CYS A 279 41.39 -13.51 -43.86
CA CYS A 279 41.37 -13.17 -42.45
C CYS A 279 39.95 -12.90 -41.97
N SER A 280 39.74 -13.16 -40.69
CA SER A 280 38.47 -12.94 -40.03
C SER A 280 38.63 -12.17 -38.73
N LYS A 281 37.58 -11.43 -38.38
CA LYS A 281 37.47 -10.73 -37.11
C LYS A 281 36.01 -10.71 -36.65
N THR A 282 35.80 -10.88 -35.35
CA THR A 282 34.50 -10.68 -34.71
C THR A 282 34.30 -9.23 -34.34
N TYR A 283 33.13 -8.69 -34.68
CA TYR A 283 32.66 -7.38 -34.25
C TYR A 283 31.27 -7.53 -33.63
N ASP A 284 30.93 -6.65 -32.70
CA ASP A 284 29.59 -6.61 -32.12
C ASP A 284 28.56 -6.29 -33.21
N ALA A 285 27.34 -6.79 -33.05
CA ALA A 285 26.28 -6.52 -33.98
C ALA A 285 26.06 -5.01 -34.21
N ASN A 286 25.62 -4.69 -35.42
CA ASN A 286 25.44 -3.35 -35.96
C ASN A 286 26.73 -2.51 -36.06
N THR A 287 27.91 -3.08 -35.76
CA THR A 287 29.19 -2.41 -36.06
C THR A 287 29.30 -2.20 -37.57
N ALA A 288 29.50 -0.95 -37.97
CA ALA A 288 29.84 -0.58 -39.35
C ALA A 288 31.37 -0.66 -39.54
N VAL A 289 31.81 -1.61 -40.36
CA VAL A 289 33.23 -1.83 -40.67
C VAL A 289 33.53 -1.31 -42.07
N THR A 290 34.39 -0.30 -42.16
CA THR A 290 34.85 0.24 -43.45
C THR A 290 36.11 -0.48 -43.90
N LEU A 291 36.07 -1.11 -45.07
CA LEU A 291 37.17 -1.80 -45.73
C LEU A 291 37.81 -0.90 -46.80
N THR A 292 39.14 -0.86 -46.78
CA THR A 292 39.96 -0.11 -47.74
C THR A 292 40.96 -1.05 -48.40
N ALA A 293 40.88 -1.16 -49.73
CA ALA A 293 41.83 -1.89 -50.54
C ALA A 293 42.98 -0.97 -50.97
N THR A 294 44.21 -1.43 -50.80
CA THR A 294 45.45 -0.78 -51.25
C THR A 294 46.20 -1.74 -52.16
N PRO A 295 46.04 -1.63 -53.49
CA PRO A 295 46.81 -2.42 -54.44
C PRO A 295 48.31 -2.16 -54.31
N THR A 296 49.11 -3.17 -54.65
CA THR A 296 50.55 -2.98 -54.89
C THR A 296 50.78 -2.08 -56.11
N ALA A 297 51.99 -1.52 -56.25
CA ALA A 297 52.33 -0.60 -57.34
C ALA A 297 52.11 -1.15 -58.77
N THR A 298 52.01 -2.48 -58.91
CA THR A 298 51.80 -3.17 -60.20
C THR A 298 50.38 -3.71 -60.38
N ALA A 299 49.47 -3.46 -59.44
CA ALA A 299 48.10 -3.97 -59.46
C ALA A 299 47.08 -2.82 -59.47
N THR A 300 45.90 -3.10 -60.03
CA THR A 300 44.75 -2.18 -60.01
C THR A 300 43.62 -2.84 -59.24
N PHE A 301 42.99 -2.11 -58.32
CA PHE A 301 41.81 -2.61 -57.63
C PHE A 301 40.62 -2.67 -58.59
N THR A 302 40.05 -3.85 -58.79
CA THR A 302 38.94 -4.07 -59.72
C THR A 302 37.57 -4.04 -59.06
N GLY A 303 37.50 -4.21 -57.74
CA GLY A 303 36.32 -3.95 -56.94
C GLY A 303 36.00 -5.02 -55.91
N TRP A 304 35.01 -4.72 -55.08
CA TRP A 304 34.51 -5.62 -54.02
C TRP A 304 33.38 -6.52 -54.50
N SER A 305 33.17 -7.63 -53.79
CA SER A 305 31.97 -8.46 -53.88
C SER A 305 31.63 -9.12 -52.54
N GLY A 306 30.35 -9.49 -52.34
CA GLY A 306 29.89 -10.12 -51.10
C GLY A 306 29.67 -9.13 -49.95
N GLY A 307 28.96 -9.56 -48.90
CA GLY A 307 28.75 -8.76 -47.68
C GLY A 307 28.01 -7.43 -47.86
N GLY A 308 27.42 -7.16 -49.03
CA GLY A 308 26.84 -5.86 -49.39
C GLY A 308 27.82 -4.90 -50.08
N CYS A 309 29.08 -5.31 -50.28
CA CYS A 309 30.09 -4.55 -50.99
C CYS A 309 30.01 -4.72 -52.51
N SER A 310 30.22 -3.62 -53.23
CA SER A 310 30.41 -3.61 -54.69
C SER A 310 31.16 -2.35 -55.12
N GLY A 311 31.68 -2.32 -56.35
CA GLY A 311 32.41 -1.17 -56.89
C GLY A 311 33.84 -1.07 -56.37
N THR A 312 34.51 0.06 -56.63
CA THR A 312 35.96 0.25 -56.38
C THR A 312 36.27 1.21 -55.22
N ASP A 313 35.28 1.94 -54.71
CA ASP A 313 35.46 2.81 -53.56
C ASP A 313 35.57 2.00 -52.25
N ASN A 314 35.91 2.63 -51.13
CA ASN A 314 35.87 1.96 -49.83
C ASN A 314 34.49 1.32 -49.58
N CYS A 315 34.46 0.11 -49.04
CA CYS A 315 33.21 -0.57 -48.71
C CYS A 315 32.88 -0.46 -47.22
N THR A 316 31.66 -0.05 -46.85
CA THR A 316 31.17 -0.15 -45.47
C THR A 316 30.24 -1.35 -45.32
N VAL A 317 30.57 -2.25 -44.39
CA VAL A 317 29.80 -3.45 -44.06
C VAL A 317 29.25 -3.31 -42.65
N THR A 318 27.93 -3.27 -42.49
CA THR A 318 27.29 -3.34 -41.16
C THR A 318 27.06 -4.80 -40.77
N LEU A 319 27.52 -5.24 -39.60
CA LEU A 319 27.33 -6.64 -39.17
C LEU A 319 26.00 -6.87 -38.45
N ASP A 320 24.99 -7.32 -39.19
CA ASP A 320 23.72 -7.85 -38.68
C ASP A 320 23.67 -9.39 -38.67
N ALA A 321 24.70 -10.02 -39.26
CA ALA A 321 24.96 -11.45 -39.29
C ALA A 321 26.45 -11.65 -39.64
N ALA A 322 26.91 -12.90 -39.64
CA ALA A 322 28.23 -13.22 -40.20
C ALA A 322 28.26 -12.87 -41.71
N LYS A 323 29.31 -12.17 -42.15
CA LYS A 323 29.44 -11.68 -43.54
C LYS A 323 30.79 -12.09 -44.14
N ASN A 324 30.78 -12.28 -45.45
CA ASN A 324 31.97 -12.59 -46.24
C ASN A 324 32.13 -11.53 -47.35
N VAL A 325 33.31 -10.95 -47.49
CA VAL A 325 33.66 -9.97 -48.53
C VAL A 325 34.89 -10.45 -49.29
N THR A 326 34.92 -10.23 -50.60
CA THR A 326 36.05 -10.53 -51.47
C THR A 326 36.47 -9.27 -52.24
N ALA A 327 37.77 -9.07 -52.40
CA ALA A 327 38.39 -7.95 -53.12
C ALA A 327 39.51 -8.39 -54.06
#